data_AF-A0AAW0Y812-F1
#
_entry.id   AF-A0AAW0Y812-F1
#
_cell.length_a   1.000
_cell.length_b   1.000
_cell.length_c   1.000
_cell.angle_alpha   90.00
_cell.angle_beta   90.00
_cell.angle_gamma   90.00
#
_symmetry.space_group_name_H-M   'P 1'
#
loop_
_entity.id
_entity.type
_entity.pdbx_description
1 polymer ?
#
loop_
_entity_poly.entity_id
_entity_poly.type
_entity_poly.pdbx_seq_one_letter_code
_entity_poly.pdbx_strand_id
1 'polypeptide(L)'
;MMISVIPYLGGWALIGGGQNFFMLMTGRVLTGVCMGVTCIAVPTYIGEFASADIRGTLGSGFQVMVTVGILLAYIVGAVLVSWRWLAAVSAAPTLVYLLMMYFTKESPTFLLSKGKDEEANDSLRYFRGAHYNIQLEMSTIKRTLDDAKRSKASFRDILKPFNMKPLLICLSILFFAQCSGVTAVLFNMAIVFKDSGSKMSEA
;
A
#
# COMPACT_ATOMS: atom_id res chain seq x y z
N MET A 1 4.77 8.76 0.95
CA MET A 1 3.96 8.28 -0.19
C MET A 1 4.40 8.89 -1.52
N MET A 2 4.36 10.22 -1.73
CA MET A 2 4.79 10.82 -3.01
C MET A 2 6.25 10.51 -3.38
N ILE A 3 7.16 10.54 -2.40
CA ILE A 3 8.58 10.24 -2.60
C ILE A 3 8.80 8.82 -3.15
N SER A 4 7.90 7.87 -2.82
CA SER A 4 8.00 6.48 -3.25
C SER A 4 7.56 6.26 -4.70
N VAL A 5 6.89 7.23 -5.33
CA VAL A 5 6.35 7.07 -6.70
C VAL A 5 7.44 7.22 -7.76
N ILE A 6 8.38 8.13 -7.55
CA ILE A 6 9.53 8.36 -8.44
C ILE A 6 10.37 7.07 -8.62
N PRO A 7 10.84 6.41 -7.55
CA PRO A 7 11.56 5.14 -7.69
C PRO A 7 10.65 4.04 -8.22
N TYR A 8 9.34 4.09 -8.00
CA TYR A 8 8.41 3.08 -8.52
C TYR A 8 8.27 3.15 -10.05
N LEU A 9 8.14 4.37 -10.61
CA LEU A 9 8.17 4.59 -12.06
C LEU A 9 9.53 4.25 -12.65
N GLY A 10 10.62 4.62 -11.97
CA GLY A 10 11.98 4.23 -12.37
C GLY A 10 12.14 2.71 -12.42
N GLY A 11 11.59 1.97 -11.46
CA GLY A 11 11.61 0.52 -11.43
C GLY A 11 10.87 -0.10 -12.62
N TRP A 12 9.69 0.41 -12.97
CA TRP A 12 8.95 -0.03 -14.16
C TRP A 12 9.67 0.31 -15.47
N ALA A 13 10.32 1.47 -15.56
CA ALA A 13 11.14 1.84 -16.72
C ALA A 13 12.37 0.94 -16.90
N LEU A 14 13.05 0.58 -15.80
CA LEU A 14 14.17 -0.36 -15.80
C LEU A 14 13.73 -1.76 -16.24
N ILE A 15 12.55 -2.20 -15.81
CA ILE A 15 11.98 -3.48 -16.25
C ILE A 15 11.65 -3.39 -17.74
N GLY A 16 10.86 -2.42 -18.19
CA GLY A 16 10.45 -2.28 -19.60
C GLY A 16 11.63 -2.14 -20.58
N GLY A 17 12.68 -1.42 -20.17
CA GLY A 17 13.93 -1.24 -20.93
C GLY A 17 14.98 -2.32 -20.71
N GLY A 18 14.67 -3.37 -19.94
CA GLY A 18 15.63 -4.39 -19.53
C GLY A 18 16.31 -5.08 -20.72
N GLN A 19 17.62 -4.88 -20.83
CA GLN A 19 18.50 -5.60 -21.77
C GLN A 19 19.40 -6.61 -21.06
N ASN A 20 19.71 -6.37 -19.78
CA ASN A 20 20.59 -7.18 -18.96
C ASN A 20 19.86 -7.76 -17.75
N PHE A 21 20.26 -8.95 -17.30
CA PHE A 21 19.70 -9.60 -16.11
C PHE A 21 19.75 -8.71 -14.86
N PHE A 22 20.87 -8.01 -14.64
CA PHE A 22 21.03 -7.08 -13.52
C PHE A 22 20.05 -5.91 -13.55
N MET A 23 19.68 -5.42 -14.73
CA MET A 23 18.71 -4.32 -14.89
C MET A 23 17.30 -4.77 -14.51
N LEU A 24 16.94 -6.01 -14.87
CA LEU A 24 15.66 -6.60 -14.46
C LEU A 24 15.62 -6.83 -12.95
N MET A 25 16.70 -7.37 -12.36
CA MET A 25 16.75 -7.66 -10.94
C MET A 25 16.69 -6.38 -10.10
N THR A 26 17.44 -5.35 -10.48
CA THR A 26 17.40 -4.04 -9.81
C THR A 26 16.03 -3.38 -9.92
N GLY A 27 15.41 -3.42 -11.11
CA GLY A 27 14.02 -2.97 -11.29
C GLY A 27 13.03 -3.72 -10.39
N ARG A 28 13.15 -5.06 -10.29
CA ARG A 28 12.30 -5.88 -9.42
C ARG A 28 12.46 -5.53 -7.94
N VAL A 29 13.69 -5.40 -7.46
CA VAL A 29 13.96 -4.99 -6.08
C VAL A 29 13.38 -3.61 -5.80
N LEU A 30 13.58 -2.65 -6.71
CA LEU A 30 13.08 -1.29 -6.56
C LEU A 30 11.55 -1.25 -6.51
N THR A 31 10.88 -1.92 -7.46
CA THR A 31 9.42 -2.02 -7.48
C THR A 31 8.86 -2.71 -6.23
N GLY A 32 9.51 -3.78 -5.75
CA GLY A 32 9.10 -4.49 -4.54
C GLY A 32 9.21 -3.65 -3.27
N VAL A 33 10.32 -2.90 -3.10
CA VAL A 33 10.48 -1.98 -1.97
C VAL A 33 9.40 -0.89 -2.00
N CYS A 34 9.16 -0.29 -3.16
CA CYS A 34 8.13 0.74 -3.31
C CYS A 34 6.72 0.20 -3.02
N MET A 35 6.42 -1.01 -3.49
CA MET A 35 5.15 -1.69 -3.21
C MET A 35 4.98 -1.95 -1.71
N GLY A 36 6.03 -2.43 -1.03
CA GLY A 36 6.01 -2.64 0.42
C GLY A 36 5.72 -1.38 1.22
N VAL A 37 6.37 -0.26 0.87
CA VAL A 37 6.09 1.05 1.49
C VAL A 37 4.64 1.48 1.24
N THR A 38 4.12 1.26 0.04
CA THR A 38 2.75 1.63 -0.34
C THR A 38 1.71 0.79 0.42
N CYS A 39 1.92 -0.52 0.57
CA CYS A 39 1.03 -1.41 1.30
C CYS A 39 0.92 -1.06 2.79
N ILE A 40 1.94 -0.43 3.39
CA ILE A 40 1.88 0.07 4.78
C ILE A 40 1.23 1.45 4.81
N ALA A 41 1.64 2.32 3.89
CA ALA A 41 1.21 3.71 3.89
C ALA A 41 -0.28 3.85 3.57
N VAL A 42 -0.81 3.14 2.56
CA VAL A 42 -2.19 3.33 2.07
C VAL A 42 -3.25 3.00 3.13
N PRO A 43 -3.21 1.83 3.80
CA PRO A 43 -4.16 1.55 4.89
C PRO A 43 -4.01 2.50 6.07
N THR A 44 -2.78 2.95 6.37
CA THR A 44 -2.53 3.94 7.42
C THR A 44 -3.19 5.27 7.07
N TYR A 45 -2.97 5.75 5.85
CA TYR A 45 -3.59 6.96 5.33
C TYR A 45 -5.11 6.86 5.35
N ILE A 46 -5.70 5.79 4.79
CA ILE A 46 -7.16 5.54 4.86
C ILE A 46 -7.64 5.59 6.31
N GLY A 47 -6.90 4.97 7.22
CA GLY A 47 -7.25 4.92 8.63
C GLY A 47 -7.16 6.25 9.39
N GLU A 48 -6.39 7.21 8.89
CA GLU A 48 -6.27 8.55 9.49
C GLU A 48 -7.44 9.47 9.12
N PHE A 49 -8.12 9.24 7.99
CA PHE A 49 -9.27 10.05 7.58
C PHE A 49 -10.62 9.34 7.70
N ALA A 50 -10.66 8.02 7.55
CA ALA A 50 -11.90 7.28 7.63
C ALA A 50 -12.54 7.46 9.02
N SER A 51 -13.86 7.71 9.06
CA SER A 51 -14.59 7.58 10.31
C SER A 51 -14.59 6.11 10.74
N ALA A 52 -14.71 5.86 12.05
CA ALA A 52 -14.65 4.51 12.61
C ALA A 52 -15.60 3.52 11.91
N ASP A 53 -16.76 4.02 11.47
CA ASP A 53 -17.82 3.21 10.84
C ASP A 53 -17.47 2.73 9.42
N ILE A 54 -16.73 3.54 8.63
CA ILE A 54 -16.41 3.21 7.22
C ILE A 54 -14.98 2.71 7.03
N ARG A 55 -14.15 2.75 8.09
CA ARG A 55 -12.74 2.35 8.04
C ARG A 55 -12.56 0.90 7.61
N GLY A 56 -13.43 0.01 8.08
CA GLY A 56 -13.44 -1.40 7.68
C GLY A 56 -13.72 -1.56 6.18
N THR A 57 -14.78 -0.92 5.68
CA THR A 57 -15.18 -0.98 4.26
C THR A 57 -14.11 -0.41 3.34
N LEU A 58 -13.50 0.74 3.69
CA LEU A 58 -12.41 1.33 2.91
C LEU A 58 -11.16 0.45 2.93
N GLY A 59 -10.85 -0.18 4.07
CA GLY A 59 -9.75 -1.15 4.19
C GLY A 59 -9.96 -2.39 3.31
N SER A 60 -11.16 -2.97 3.31
CA SER A 60 -11.52 -4.08 2.42
C SER A 60 -11.49 -3.66 0.94
N GLY A 61 -11.92 -2.44 0.63
CA GLY A 61 -11.86 -1.90 -0.74
C GLY A 61 -10.43 -1.86 -1.29
N PHE A 62 -9.45 -1.49 -0.48
CA PHE A 62 -8.03 -1.54 -0.87
C PHE A 62 -7.60 -2.97 -1.25
N GLN A 63 -7.96 -3.97 -0.44
CA GLN A 63 -7.64 -5.37 -0.74
C GLN A 63 -8.31 -5.86 -2.04
N VAL A 64 -9.57 -5.48 -2.27
CA VAL A 64 -10.28 -5.82 -3.52
C VAL A 64 -9.56 -5.21 -4.73
N MET A 65 -9.11 -3.96 -4.65
CA MET A 65 -8.34 -3.32 -5.73
C MET A 65 -7.03 -4.06 -6.01
N VAL A 66 -6.33 -4.54 -4.98
CA VAL A 66 -5.13 -5.38 -5.15
C VAL A 66 -5.47 -6.66 -5.92
N THR A 67 -6.53 -7.36 -5.52
CA THR A 67 -6.96 -8.60 -6.20
C THR A 67 -7.38 -8.35 -7.65
N VAL A 68 -8.11 -7.27 -7.93
CA VAL A 68 -8.47 -6.87 -9.30
C VAL A 68 -7.23 -6.53 -10.13
N GLY A 69 -6.25 -5.85 -9.54
CA GLY A 69 -4.98 -5.56 -10.21
C GLY A 69 -4.22 -6.82 -10.60
N ILE A 70 -4.17 -7.82 -9.72
CA ILE A 70 -3.57 -9.13 -10.00
C ILE A 70 -4.31 -9.83 -11.14
N LEU A 71 -5.65 -9.82 -11.11
CA LEU A 71 -6.47 -10.41 -12.18
C LEU A 71 -6.20 -9.76 -13.54
N LEU A 72 -6.18 -8.42 -13.59
CA LEU A 72 -5.86 -7.67 -14.80
C LEU A 72 -4.45 -7.99 -15.30
N ALA A 73 -3.47 -8.14 -14.41
CA ALA A 73 -2.11 -8.52 -14.78
C ALA A 73 -2.05 -9.91 -15.45
N TYR A 74 -2.85 -10.88 -15.00
CA TYR A 74 -2.97 -12.18 -15.67
C TYR A 74 -3.63 -12.08 -17.04
N ILE A 75 -4.73 -11.33 -17.17
CA ILE A 75 -5.42 -11.14 -18.45
C ILE A 75 -4.49 -10.48 -19.46
N VAL A 76 -3.83 -9.40 -19.05
CA VAL A 76 -2.86 -8.69 -19.90
C VAL A 76 -1.67 -9.57 -20.21
N GLY A 77 -1.19 -10.38 -19.26
CA GLY A 77 -0.10 -11.33 -19.50
C GLY A 77 -0.44 -12.42 -20.50
N ALA A 78 -1.69 -12.88 -20.53
CA ALA A 78 -2.18 -13.84 -21.52
C ALA A 78 -2.32 -13.19 -22.91
N VAL A 79 -2.91 -11.98 -22.99
CA VAL A 79 -3.14 -11.30 -24.30
C VAL A 79 -1.85 -10.71 -24.88
N LEU A 80 -1.03 -10.09 -24.03
CA LEU A 80 0.23 -9.44 -24.41
C LEU A 80 1.39 -10.35 -24.02
N VAL A 81 1.76 -11.27 -24.91
CA VAL A 81 2.86 -12.24 -24.75
C VAL A 81 4.22 -11.58 -24.44
N SER A 82 4.37 -10.28 -24.71
CA SER A 82 5.59 -9.55 -24.38
C SER A 82 5.58 -8.97 -22.97
N TRP A 83 6.48 -9.49 -22.13
CA TRP A 83 6.74 -9.00 -20.77
C TRP A 83 7.06 -7.48 -20.68
N ARG A 84 7.55 -6.87 -21.78
CA ARG A 84 7.80 -5.41 -21.86
C ARG A 84 6.51 -4.60 -21.89
N TRP A 85 5.51 -5.06 -22.64
CA TRP A 85 4.20 -4.43 -22.69
C TRP A 85 3.46 -4.60 -21.36
N LEU A 86 3.61 -5.75 -20.71
CA LEU A 86 3.08 -5.95 -19.35
C LEU A 86 3.68 -4.94 -18.35
N ALA A 87 4.99 -4.66 -18.45
CA ALA A 87 5.64 -3.64 -17.63
C ALA A 87 5.13 -2.22 -17.93
N ALA A 88 4.91 -1.89 -19.21
CA ALA A 88 4.34 -0.61 -19.61
C ALA A 88 2.90 -0.42 -19.11
N VAL A 89 2.06 -1.45 -19.22
CA VAL A 89 0.68 -1.43 -18.69
C VAL A 89 0.70 -1.29 -17.16
N SER A 90 1.62 -1.94 -16.48
CA SER A 90 1.75 -1.84 -15.00
C SER A 90 2.26 -0.46 -14.53
N ALA A 91 2.94 0.29 -15.40
CA ALA A 91 3.30 1.68 -15.13
C ALA A 91 2.08 2.62 -15.15
N ALA A 92 1.02 2.30 -15.90
CA ALA A 92 -0.15 3.16 -16.04
C ALA A 92 -0.92 3.37 -14.71
N PRO A 93 -1.27 2.34 -13.91
CA PRO A 93 -1.85 2.54 -12.58
C PRO A 93 -0.96 3.37 -11.65
N THR A 94 0.37 3.27 -11.80
CA THR A 94 1.32 4.07 -11.02
C THR A 94 1.23 5.55 -11.36
N LEU A 95 1.05 5.89 -12.64
CA LEU A 95 0.82 7.27 -13.09
C LEU A 95 -0.53 7.80 -12.61
N VAL A 96 -1.59 6.99 -12.66
CA VAL A 96 -2.89 7.35 -12.11
C VAL A 96 -2.79 7.63 -10.61
N TYR A 97 -2.07 6.78 -9.88
CA TYR A 97 -1.80 6.99 -8.45
C TYR A 97 -1.05 8.30 -8.18
N LEU A 98 -0.04 8.63 -8.99
CA LEU A 98 0.69 9.91 -8.88
C LEU A 98 -0.26 11.10 -9.05
N LEU A 99 -1.11 11.05 -10.08
CA LEU A 99 -2.03 12.11 -10.42
C LEU A 99 -3.12 12.28 -9.36
N MET A 100 -3.72 11.19 -8.89
CA MET A 100 -4.69 11.20 -7.80
C MET A 100 -4.09 11.74 -6.50
N MET A 101 -2.85 11.39 -6.21
CA MET A 101 -2.16 11.88 -5.03
C MET A 101 -1.87 13.39 -5.10
N TYR A 102 -1.62 13.93 -6.29
CA TYR A 102 -1.44 15.37 -6.49
C TYR A 102 -2.69 16.18 -6.14
N PHE A 103 -3.89 15.64 -6.41
CA PHE A 103 -5.16 16.30 -6.08
C PHE A 103 -5.59 16.14 -4.62
N THR A 104 -5.04 15.18 -3.89
CA THR A 104 -5.49 14.85 -2.54
C THR A 104 -4.71 15.63 -1.48
N LYS A 105 -5.41 16.16 -0.45
CA LYS A 105 -4.76 16.85 0.67
C LYS A 105 -3.94 15.90 1.56
N GLU A 106 -2.90 16.44 2.19
CA GLU A 106 -2.07 15.68 3.14
C GLU A 106 -2.85 15.26 4.40
N SER A 107 -2.34 14.23 5.10
CA SER A 107 -2.92 13.74 6.35
C SER A 107 -2.97 14.81 7.45
N PRO A 108 -4.13 15.02 8.12
CA PRO A 108 -4.26 15.97 9.21
C PRO A 108 -3.35 15.57 10.38
N THR A 109 -3.20 14.27 10.66
CA THR A 109 -2.27 13.77 11.68
C THR A 109 -0.83 14.13 11.33
N PHE A 110 -0.45 14.01 10.05
CA PHE A 110 0.87 14.44 9.58
C PHE A 110 1.07 15.96 9.68
N LEU A 111 0.10 16.76 9.25
CA LEU A 111 0.15 18.23 9.32
C LEU A 111 0.23 18.72 10.77
N LEU A 112 -0.56 18.15 11.68
CA LEU A 112 -0.51 18.41 13.12
C LEU A 112 0.83 18.00 13.72
N SER A 113 1.42 16.88 13.28
CA SER A 113 2.74 16.47 13.77
C SER A 113 3.84 17.48 13.45
N LYS A 114 3.70 18.19 12.31
CA LYS A 114 4.59 19.28 11.86
C LYS A 114 4.23 20.66 12.41
N GLY A 115 3.19 20.78 13.23
CA GLY A 115 2.72 22.05 13.79
C GLY A 115 1.96 22.94 12.81
N LYS A 116 1.49 22.39 11.67
CA LYS A 116 0.70 23.11 10.66
C LYS A 116 -0.79 22.98 10.96
N ASP A 117 -1.23 23.69 12.00
CA ASP A 117 -2.59 23.59 12.53
C ASP A 117 -3.68 24.06 11.57
N GLU A 118 -3.45 25.13 10.82
CA GLU A 118 -4.42 25.68 9.86
C GLU A 118 -4.62 24.74 8.66
N GLU A 119 -3.54 24.24 8.06
CA GLU A 119 -3.60 23.27 6.95
C GLU A 119 -4.27 21.95 7.40
N ALA A 120 -4.04 21.52 8.65
CA ALA A 120 -4.70 20.34 9.20
C ALA A 120 -6.21 20.53 9.35
N ASN A 121 -6.66 21.71 9.77
CA ASN A 121 -8.08 22.06 9.87
C ASN A 121 -8.73 22.04 8.47
N ASP A 122 -8.07 22.62 7.47
CA ASP A 122 -8.53 22.62 6.09
C ASP A 122 -8.57 21.23 5.45
N SER A 123 -7.67 20.33 5.86
CA SER A 123 -7.71 18.92 5.47
C SER A 123 -8.89 18.21 6.13
N LEU A 124 -9.06 18.32 7.45
CA LEU A 124 -10.19 17.74 8.19
C LEU A 124 -11.55 18.23 7.66
N ARG A 125 -11.69 19.52 7.32
CA ARG A 125 -12.90 20.09 6.71
C ARG A 125 -13.23 19.46 5.36
N TYR A 126 -12.21 19.16 4.56
CA TYR A 126 -12.39 18.52 3.26
C TYR A 126 -12.93 17.09 3.39
N PHE A 127 -12.44 16.31 4.37
CA PHE A 127 -12.82 14.90 4.53
C PHE A 127 -14.07 14.65 5.41
N ARG A 128 -14.34 15.49 6.42
CA ARG A 128 -15.50 15.37 7.34
C ARG A 128 -16.71 16.19 6.91
N GLY A 129 -16.53 17.17 6.03
CA GLY A 129 -17.56 18.12 5.61
C GLY A 129 -17.58 19.41 6.45
N ALA A 130 -18.11 20.49 5.87
CA ALA A 130 -18.03 21.85 6.40
C ALA A 130 -18.73 22.07 7.76
N HIS A 131 -19.67 21.22 8.14
CA HIS A 131 -20.49 21.37 9.35
C HIS A 131 -20.05 20.50 10.53
N TYR A 132 -18.98 19.70 10.40
CA TYR A 132 -18.50 18.86 11.48
C TYR A 132 -17.68 19.66 12.51
N ASN A 133 -17.84 19.36 13.81
CA ASN A 133 -17.05 20.02 14.85
C ASN A 133 -15.63 19.43 14.93
N ILE A 134 -14.74 19.98 14.10
CA ILE A 134 -13.36 19.51 13.90
C ILE A 134 -12.47 19.80 15.12
N GLN A 135 -12.82 20.77 15.96
CA GLN A 135 -11.97 21.17 17.10
C GLN A 135 -11.77 20.02 18.09
N LEU A 136 -12.79 19.20 18.32
CA LEU A 136 -12.73 18.08 19.25
C LEU A 136 -11.81 16.97 18.70
N GLU A 137 -11.95 16.63 17.41
CA GLU A 137 -11.09 15.64 16.74
C GLU A 137 -9.63 16.11 16.68
N MET A 138 -9.41 17.39 16.33
CA MET A 138 -8.08 18.00 16.27
C MET A 138 -7.38 18.04 17.64
N SER A 139 -8.11 18.36 18.71
CA SER A 139 -7.57 18.33 20.08
C SER A 139 -7.20 16.91 20.53
N THR A 140 -8.00 15.92 20.12
CA THR A 140 -7.75 14.50 20.41
C THR A 140 -6.47 14.03 19.70
N ILE A 141 -6.33 14.33 18.41
CA ILE A 141 -5.13 13.98 17.62
C ILE A 141 -3.88 14.65 18.20
N LYS A 142 -3.95 15.94 18.55
CA LYS A 142 -2.84 16.65 19.20
C LYS A 142 -2.41 16.01 20.51
N ARG A 143 -3.38 15.64 21.37
CA ARG A 143 -3.08 14.94 22.62
C ARG A 143 -2.38 13.61 22.38
N THR A 144 -2.86 12.81 21.43
CA THR A 144 -2.22 11.54 21.06
C THR A 144 -0.80 11.75 20.52
N LEU A 145 -0.57 12.80 19.72
CA LEU A 145 0.75 13.15 19.21
C LEU A 145 1.69 13.62 20.32
N ASP A 146 1.20 14.40 21.29
CA ASP A 146 2.00 14.86 22.43
C ASP A 146 2.35 13.70 23.37
N ASP A 147 1.42 12.79 23.62
CA ASP A 147 1.67 11.56 24.37
C ASP A 147 2.70 10.67 23.65
N ALA A 148 2.61 10.57 22.31
CA ALA A 148 3.59 9.86 21.48
C ALA A 148 4.96 10.55 21.42
N LYS A 149 5.03 11.89 21.54
CA LYS A 149 6.31 12.63 21.63
C LYS A 149 6.96 12.48 23.01
N ARG A 150 6.17 12.42 24.08
CA ARG A 150 6.64 12.23 25.46
C ARG A 150 7.12 10.80 25.71
N SER A 151 6.42 9.82 25.15
CA SER A 151 6.86 8.42 25.14
C SER A 151 7.70 8.18 23.89
N LYS A 152 9.03 8.39 23.97
CA LYS A 152 9.94 7.95 22.89
C LYS A 152 9.82 6.43 22.75
N ALA A 153 8.90 5.97 21.91
CA ALA A 153 8.65 4.57 21.67
C ALA A 153 9.95 3.91 21.22
N SER A 154 10.54 3.11 22.10
CA SER A 154 11.74 2.36 21.79
C SER A 154 11.33 1.01 21.20
N PHE A 155 12.17 0.44 20.33
CA PHE A 155 11.99 -0.95 19.89
C PHE A 155 11.91 -1.93 21.09
N ARG A 156 12.47 -1.57 22.25
CA ARG A 156 12.34 -2.32 23.50
C ARG A 156 10.96 -2.24 24.14
N ASP A 157 10.17 -1.21 23.88
CA ASP A 157 8.80 -1.10 24.40
C ASP A 157 7.83 -2.05 23.70
N ILE A 158 8.14 -2.44 22.47
CA ILE A 158 7.42 -3.48 21.72
C ILE A 158 7.60 -4.83 22.42
N LEU A 159 8.77 -5.06 23.06
CA LEU A 159 9.08 -6.28 23.79
C LEU A 159 8.47 -6.36 25.20
N LYS A 160 7.74 -5.33 25.64
CA LYS A 160 7.07 -5.35 26.96
C LYS A 160 5.93 -6.38 26.96
N PRO A 161 5.71 -7.08 28.09
CA PRO A 161 4.69 -8.12 28.21
C PRO A 161 3.26 -7.63 27.89
N PHE A 162 2.97 -6.34 28.08
CA PHE A 162 1.71 -5.71 27.69
C PHE A 162 1.49 -5.68 26.17
N ASN A 163 2.55 -5.41 25.39
CA ASN A 163 2.49 -5.32 23.92
C ASN A 163 2.74 -6.67 23.22
N MET A 164 3.34 -7.62 23.94
CA MET A 164 3.67 -8.96 23.42
C MET A 164 2.45 -9.77 22.97
N LYS A 165 1.32 -9.70 23.69
CA LYS A 165 0.10 -10.44 23.31
C LYS A 165 -0.47 -9.97 21.97
N PRO A 166 -0.75 -8.66 21.75
CA PRO A 166 -1.15 -8.15 20.44
C PRO A 166 -0.12 -8.42 19.34
N LEU A 167 1.17 -8.25 19.66
CA LEU A 167 2.25 -8.47 18.69
C LEU A 167 2.27 -9.92 18.20
N LEU A 168 2.17 -10.89 19.11
CA LEU A 168 2.19 -12.31 18.77
C LEU A 168 0.96 -12.70 17.94
N ILE A 169 -0.21 -12.15 18.24
CA ILE A 169 -1.42 -12.36 17.44
C ILE A 169 -1.21 -11.81 16.02
N CYS A 170 -0.76 -10.56 15.88
CA CYS A 170 -0.49 -9.96 14.57
C CYS A 170 0.56 -10.74 13.78
N LEU A 171 1.67 -11.13 14.42
CA LEU A 171 2.73 -11.91 13.79
C LEU A 171 2.23 -13.29 13.36
N SER A 172 1.43 -13.95 14.19
CA SER A 172 0.85 -15.26 13.87
C SER A 172 -0.09 -15.18 12.67
N ILE A 173 -0.98 -14.17 12.64
CA ILE A 173 -1.89 -13.97 11.50
C ILE A 173 -1.10 -13.75 10.21
N LEU A 174 -0.08 -12.88 10.24
CA LEU A 174 0.77 -12.62 9.08
C LEU A 174 1.55 -13.87 8.64
N PHE A 175 2.05 -14.66 9.59
CA PHE A 175 2.76 -15.91 9.33
C PHE A 175 1.83 -16.94 8.66
N PHE A 176 0.67 -17.22 9.24
CA PHE A 176 -0.30 -18.16 8.67
C PHE A 176 -0.83 -17.68 7.31
N ALA A 177 -1.00 -16.37 7.13
CA ALA A 177 -1.38 -15.80 5.83
C ALA A 177 -0.34 -16.13 4.74
N GLN A 178 0.97 -16.06 5.04
CA GLN A 178 2.01 -16.42 4.08
C GLN A 178 2.19 -17.94 3.93
N CYS A 179 2.09 -18.71 5.02
CA CYS A 179 2.18 -20.17 5.01
C CYS A 179 1.02 -20.85 4.28
N SER A 180 -0.10 -20.15 4.06
CA SER A 180 -1.18 -20.63 3.19
C SER A 180 -0.72 -20.95 1.76
N GLY A 181 0.43 -20.41 1.34
CA GLY A 181 0.99 -20.65 0.01
C GLY A 181 0.29 -19.88 -1.11
N VAL A 182 -0.63 -18.96 -0.80
CA VAL A 182 -1.34 -18.15 -1.80
C VAL A 182 -0.37 -17.48 -2.77
N THR A 183 0.71 -16.89 -2.28
CA THR A 183 1.74 -16.25 -3.11
C THR A 183 2.44 -17.26 -4.03
N ALA A 184 2.74 -18.47 -3.55
CA ALA A 184 3.39 -19.51 -4.35
C ALA A 184 2.46 -20.03 -5.46
N VAL A 185 1.17 -20.19 -5.15
CA VAL A 185 0.14 -20.54 -6.13
C VAL A 185 0.01 -19.45 -7.20
N LEU A 186 -0.03 -18.18 -6.81
CA LEU A 186 -0.13 -17.08 -7.75
C LEU A 186 1.07 -17.05 -8.72
N PHE A 187 2.31 -17.10 -8.22
CA PHE A 187 3.47 -17.04 -9.11
C PHE A 187 3.62 -18.25 -10.03
N ASN A 188 3.24 -19.44 -9.56
CA ASN A 188 3.38 -20.68 -10.33
C ASN A 188 2.07 -21.09 -11.02
N MET A 189 1.04 -20.25 -11.00
CA MET A 189 -0.30 -20.58 -11.49
C MET A 189 -0.26 -21.15 -12.92
N ALA A 190 0.46 -20.50 -13.83
CA ALA A 190 0.58 -20.94 -15.21
C ALA A 190 1.27 -22.32 -15.33
N ILE A 191 2.30 -22.57 -14.52
CA ILE A 191 3.05 -23.84 -14.51
C ILE A 191 2.15 -24.96 -13.97
N VAL A 192 1.46 -24.73 -12.86
CA VAL A 192 0.54 -25.69 -12.25
C VAL A 192 -0.60 -26.05 -13.21
N PHE A 193 -1.18 -25.06 -13.89
CA PHE A 193 -2.22 -25.32 -14.88
C PHE A 193 -1.69 -26.09 -16.11
N LYS A 194 -0.47 -25.79 -16.56
CA LYS A 194 0.19 -26.55 -17.62
C LYS A 194 0.44 -28.00 -17.23
N ASP A 195 1.00 -28.24 -16.05
CA ASP A 195 1.34 -29.58 -15.55
C ASP A 195 0.08 -30.41 -15.23
N SER A 196 -1.03 -29.76 -14.89
CA SER A 196 -2.33 -30.42 -14.71
C SER A 196 -3.02 -30.87 -16.02
N GLY A 197 -2.42 -30.61 -17.19
CA GLY A 197 -2.97 -30.97 -18.49
C GLY A 197 -4.12 -30.09 -18.96
N SER A 198 -4.30 -28.91 -18.36
CA SER A 198 -5.36 -27.97 -18.76
C SER A 198 -4.98 -27.20 -20.04
N LYS A 199 -5.90 -27.15 -21.01
CA LYS A 199 -5.73 -26.45 -22.30
C LYS A 199 -5.66 -24.91 -22.19
N MET A 200 -5.67 -24.36 -20.97
CA MET A 200 -5.60 -22.92 -20.71
C MET A 200 -4.16 -22.36 -20.79
N SER A 201 -3.15 -23.22 -20.97
CA SER A 201 -1.73 -22.81 -21.05
C SER A 201 -1.26 -22.38 -22.45
N GLU A 202 -2.07 -22.52 -23.50
CA GLU A 202 -1.64 -22.28 -24.90
C GLU A 202 -2.19 -20.99 -25.54
N ALA A 203 -2.81 -20.10 -24.76
CA ALA A 203 -3.29 -18.80 -25.25
C ALA A 203 -2.44 -17.65 -24.72
#